data_AF-A0A5X9GKQ6-F1
#
_entry.id   AF-A0A5X9GKQ6-F1
#
_cell.length_a   1.000
_cell.length_b   1.000
_cell.length_c   1.000
_cell.angle_alpha   90.00
_cell.angle_beta   90.00
_cell.angle_gamma   90.00
#
_symmetry.space_group_name_H-M   'P 1'
#
loop_
_entity.id
_entity.type
_entity.pdbx_description
1 polymer ?
#
loop_
_entity_poly.entity_id
_entity_poly.type
_entity_poly.pdbx_seq_one_letter_code
_entity_poly.pdbx_strand_id
1 'polypeptide(L)' 'MFENITAAPADPILGLADLFRADDRPGKINLGIGVYKDETGKTPVLTSVKKAEQYLLENETTKNYLGIDGIP' A
#
# COMPACT_ATOMS: atom_id res chain seq x y z
N MET A 1 -5.20 28.67 -15.41
CA MET A 1 -6.33 27.77 -15.02
C MET A 1 -6.15 27.16 -13.64
N PHE A 2 -4.95 26.68 -13.29
CA PHE A 2 -4.68 26.09 -11.97
C PHE A 2 -3.97 27.05 -10.99
N GLU A 3 -3.70 28.31 -11.37
CA GLU A 3 -2.89 29.24 -10.56
C GLU A 3 -3.54 29.60 -9.21
N ASN A 4 -4.86 29.43 -9.08
CA ASN A 4 -5.63 29.75 -7.88
C ASN A 4 -6.07 28.50 -7.10
N ILE A 5 -5.56 27.31 -7.44
CA ILE A 5 -5.85 26.10 -6.66
C ILE A 5 -4.86 25.99 -5.52
N THR A 6 -5.34 26.23 -4.31
CA THR A 6 -4.57 25.96 -3.09
C THR A 6 -4.33 24.46 -2.96
N ALA A 7 -3.07 24.07 -2.73
CA ALA A 7 -2.74 22.68 -2.48
C ALA A 7 -3.42 22.17 -1.21
N ALA A 8 -3.97 20.95 -1.28
CA ALA A 8 -4.42 20.25 -0.09
C ALA A 8 -3.23 19.98 0.85
N PRO A 9 -3.45 19.90 2.17
CA PRO A 9 -2.40 19.54 3.10
C PRO A 9 -1.82 18.16 2.75
N ALA A 10 -0.52 17.99 2.96
CA ALA A 10 0.15 16.70 2.79
C ALA A 10 -0.39 15.67 3.81
N ASP A 11 -0.42 14.39 3.42
CA ASP A 11 -0.82 13.32 4.32
C ASP A 11 0.14 13.24 5.53
N PRO A 12 -0.36 13.38 6.77
CA PRO A 12 0.46 13.32 7.97
C PRO A 12 1.32 12.05 8.10
N ILE A 13 0.89 10.93 7.51
CA ILE A 13 1.64 9.66 7.57
C ILE A 13 2.99 9.75 6.85
N LEU A 14 3.07 10.57 5.80
CA LEU A 14 4.28 10.72 4.98
C LEU A 14 5.37 11.46 5.76
N GLY A 15 5.01 12.49 6.53
CA GLY A 15 5.96 13.23 7.36
C GLY A 15 6.62 12.35 8.44
N LEU A 16 5.88 11.41 9.02
CA LEU A 16 6.41 10.49 10.04
C LEU A 16 7.42 9.50 9.46
N ALA A 17 7.17 9.01 8.23
CA ALA A 17 8.09 8.10 7.56
C ALA A 17 9.43 8.79 7.25
N ASP A 18 9.39 10.05 6.83
CA ASP A 18 10.60 10.81 6.47
C ASP A 18 11.41 11.20 7.70
N LEU A 19 10.76 11.64 8.79
CA LEU A 19 11.43 11.85 10.07
C LEU A 19 12.08 10.58 10.60
N PHE A 20 11.38 9.44 10.51
CA PHE A 20 11.95 8.16 10.89
C PHE A 20 13.15 7.78 10.02
N ARG A 21 13.11 8.03 8.70
CA ARG A 21 14.22 7.75 7.78
C ARG A 21 15.44 8.63 8.06
N ALA A 22 15.24 9.91 8.34
CA ALA A 22 16.30 10.90 8.59
C ALA A 22 17.04 10.71 9.92
N ASP A 23 16.51 9.91 10.84
CA ASP A 23 17.15 9.62 12.13
C ASP A 23 18.27 8.58 11.99
N ASP A 24 19.53 8.94 12.24
CA ASP A 24 20.68 8.02 12.13
C ASP A 24 20.88 7.10 13.33
N ARG A 25 20.04 7.20 14.38
CA ARG A 25 20.21 6.38 15.59
C ARG A 25 20.10 4.88 15.27
N PRO A 26 21.10 4.07 15.64
CA PRO A 26 21.01 2.62 15.49
C PRO A 26 19.91 2.09 16.41
N GLY A 27 19.08 1.17 15.90
CA GLY A 27 18.00 0.55 16.68
C GLY A 27 16.71 1.39 16.84
N LYS A 28 16.52 2.45 16.04
CA LYS A 28 15.25 3.17 15.98
C LYS A 28 14.06 2.24 15.64
N ILE A 29 12.93 2.42 16.32
CA ILE A 29 11.72 1.60 16.15
C ILE A 29 10.62 2.46 15.52
N ASN A 30 9.96 1.93 14.48
CA ASN A 30 8.83 2.59 13.83
C ASN A 30 7.52 1.88 14.20
N LEU A 31 6.68 2.53 15.01
CA LEU A 31 5.33 2.08 15.37
C LEU A 31 4.23 2.93 14.71
N GLY A 32 4.59 3.85 13.82
CA GLY A 32 3.63 4.77 13.17
C GLY A 32 3.02 4.22 11.88
N ILE A 33 3.62 3.20 11.26
CA ILE A 33 3.08 2.59 10.04
C ILE A 33 2.05 1.53 10.42
N GLY A 34 0.79 1.75 10.04
CA GLY A 34 -0.35 0.85 10.31
C GLY A 34 -0.42 -0.42 9.45
N VAL A 35 0.71 -0.92 8.94
CA VAL A 35 0.75 -2.16 8.15
C VAL A 35 1.36 -3.30 8.96
N TYR A 36 0.87 -4.51 8.72
CA TYR A 36 1.49 -5.70 9.30
C TYR A 36 2.93 -5.85 8.77
N LYS A 37 3.83 -6.20 9.71
CA LYS A 37 5.19 -6.61 9.41
C LYS A 37 5.47 -7.95 10.05
N ASP A 38 6.14 -8.82 9.30
CA ASP A 38 6.65 -10.09 9.81
C ASP A 38 7.88 -9.90 10.72
N GLU A 39 8.43 -11.00 11.24
CA GLU A 39 9.62 -11.03 12.09
C GLU A 39 10.88 -10.46 11.42
N THR A 40 10.88 -10.32 10.09
CA THR A 40 11.98 -9.71 9.32
C THR A 40 11.75 -8.22 9.04
N GLY A 41 10.63 -7.66 9.50
CA GLY A 41 10.25 -6.26 9.30
C GLY A 41 9.66 -5.96 7.92
N LYS A 42 9.31 -6.99 7.15
CA LYS A 42 8.71 -6.87 5.80
C LYS A 42 7.19 -7.04 5.87
N THR A 43 6.50 -6.57 4.84
CA THR A 43 5.05 -6.78 4.68
C THR A 43 4.84 -7.90 3.66
N PRO A 44 4.66 -9.16 4.09
CA PRO A 44 4.55 -10.28 3.17
C PRO A 44 3.20 -10.30 2.47
N VAL A 45 3.19 -10.76 1.21
CA VAL A 45 1.96 -11.17 0.55
C VAL A 45 1.71 -12.64 0.89
N LEU A 46 0.52 -12.95 1.38
CA LEU A 46 0.15 -14.33 1.75
C LEU A 46 0.26 -15.29 0.56
N THR A 47 0.69 -16.51 0.81
CA THR A 47 0.81 -17.56 -0.22
C THR A 47 -0.53 -17.83 -0.92
N SER A 48 -1.65 -17.77 -0.19
CA SER A 48 -2.99 -17.91 -0.76
C SER A 48 -3.31 -16.81 -1.76
N VAL A 49 -2.94 -15.56 -1.45
CA VAL A 49 -3.13 -14.41 -2.35
C VAL A 49 -2.29 -14.57 -3.62
N LYS A 50 -1.02 -14.97 -3.50
CA LYS A 50 -0.16 -15.23 -4.66
C LYS A 50 -0.71 -16.33 -5.58
N LYS A 51 -1.27 -17.39 -5.00
CA LYS A 51 -1.92 -18.47 -5.76
C LYS A 51 -3.19 -17.98 -6.47
N ALA A 52 -3.99 -17.15 -5.82
CA ALA A 52 -5.17 -16.55 -6.44
C ALA A 52 -4.80 -15.64 -7.61
N GLU A 53 -3.78 -14.79 -7.47
CA GLU A 53 -3.25 -13.96 -8.56
C GLU A 53 -2.83 -14.80 -9.76
N GLN A 54 -2.09 -15.89 -9.52
CA GLN A 54 -1.67 -16.80 -10.59
C GLN A 54 -2.87 -17.46 -11.28
N TYR A 55 -3.84 -17.97 -10.51
CA TYR A 55 -5.04 -18.57 -11.06
C TYR A 55 -5.82 -17.59 -11.94
N LEU A 56 -6.02 -16.35 -11.49
CA LEU A 56 -6.70 -15.32 -12.28
C LEU A 56 -5.93 -15.00 -13.57
N LEU A 57 -4.61 -14.88 -13.50
CA LEU A 57 -3.77 -14.64 -14.67
C LEU A 57 -3.89 -15.74 -15.73
N GLU A 58 -4.00 -17.00 -15.30
CA GLU A 58 -4.09 -18.15 -16.19
C GLU A 58 -5.51 -18.36 -16.77
N ASN A 59 -6.57 -17.95 -16.06
CA ASN A 59 -7.95 -18.32 -16.38
C ASN A 59 -8.84 -17.17 -16.86
N GLU A 60 -8.51 -15.91 -16.58
CA GLU A 60 -9.31 -14.78 -17.06
C GLU A 60 -9.21 -14.62 -18.58
N THR A 61 -10.36 -14.46 -19.24
CA THR A 61 -10.45 -14.32 -20.71
C THR A 61 -10.71 -12.90 -21.18
N THR A 62 -11.13 -12.00 -20.28
CA THR A 62 -11.45 -10.60 -20.60
C THR A 62 -11.25 -9.69 -19.39
N LYS A 63 -11.11 -8.39 -19.64
CA LYS A 63 -11.09 -7.32 -18.65
C LYS A 63 -12.19 -6.28 -18.90
N ASN A 64 -13.28 -6.71 -19.54
CA ASN A 64 -14.46 -5.89 -19.79
C ASN A 64 -15.15 -5.45 -18.48
N TYR A 65 -16.06 -4.49 -18.61
CA TYR A 65 -16.83 -3.98 -17.48
C TYR A 65 -17.60 -5.08 -16.75
N LEU A 66 -17.52 -5.03 -15.42
CA LEU A 66 -18.38 -5.78 -14.51
C LEU A 66 -19.60 -4.94 -14.12
N GLY A 67 -20.57 -5.58 -13.47
CA GLY A 67 -21.70 -4.87 -12.85
C GLY A 67 -21.22 -3.86 -11.81
N ILE A 68 -21.97 -2.76 -11.65
CA ILE A 68 -21.58 -1.65 -10.76
C ILE A 68 -21.38 -2.08 -9.30
N ASP A 69 -22.14 -3.07 -8.86
CA ASP A 69 -22.09 -3.60 -7.49
C ASP A 69 -20.96 -4.64 -7.29
N GLY A 70 -20.23 -5.00 -8.35
CA GLY A 70 -19.21 -6.04 -8.34
C GLY A 70 -19.74 -7.45 -8.59
N ILE A 71 -18.94 -8.46 -8.24
CA ILE A 71 -19.29 -9.89 -8.32
C ILE A 71 -19.70 -10.34 -6.91
N PRO A 72 -20.80 -11.11 -6.75
CA PRO A 72 -21.24 -11.65 -5.46
C PRO A 72 -20.22 -12.56 -4.77
#